data_AF-A0AA37QXN4-F1
#
_entry.id   AF-A0AA37QXN4-F1
#
_cell.length_a   1.000
_cell.length_b   1.000
_cell.length_c   1.000
_cell.angle_alpha   90.00
_cell.angle_beta   90.00
_cell.angle_gamma   90.00
#
_symmetry.space_group_name_H-M   'P 1'
#
loop_
_entity.id
_entity.type
_entity.pdbx_description
1 polymer ?
#
loop_
_entity_poly.entity_id
_entity_poly.type
_entity_poly.pdbx_seq_one_letter_code
_entity_poly.pdbx_strand_id
1 'polypeptide(L)'
;MVRYADDIVVFTPSKEEAKATHAFVGKLLDDIKLSIPGLDSESKTQILGPDDPIDFLGREIVRVGIEQRAVWRVSKKQIAKIVRRLEDEYTLEARLKDGSNFQDTIIDVRNSIAAYFSIYKGAHNFPTLDTELHGANRRIIRDIFFDLFGENAFTNITLEQQKFLGISRIDLDETDHEFIA
;
A
#
# COMPACT_ATOMS: atom_id res chain seq x y z
N MET A 1 24.07 -8.43 -3.34
CA MET A 1 22.93 -9.34 -3.22
C MET A 1 22.19 -9.02 -1.93
N VAL A 2 20.86 -9.02 -1.97
CA VAL A 2 20.00 -8.92 -0.80
C VAL A 2 19.13 -10.17 -0.76
N ARG A 3 18.99 -10.79 0.41
CA ARG A 3 18.15 -11.98 0.61
C ARG A 3 17.29 -11.79 1.85
N TYR A 4 16.03 -12.18 1.77
CA TYR A 4 15.11 -12.27 2.90
C TYR A 4 14.27 -13.54 2.75
N ALA A 5 14.42 -14.48 3.70
CA ALA A 5 13.85 -15.82 3.59
C ALA A 5 14.20 -16.51 2.24
N ASP A 6 13.20 -16.71 1.38
CA ASP A 6 13.27 -17.28 0.04
C ASP A 6 13.38 -16.23 -1.09
N ASP A 7 13.10 -14.96 -0.80
CA ASP A 7 13.23 -13.86 -1.76
C ASP A 7 14.69 -13.41 -1.90
N ILE A 8 15.20 -13.37 -3.13
CA ILE A 8 16.58 -12.98 -3.47
C ILE A 8 16.57 -11.92 -4.57
N VAL A 9 17.31 -10.84 -4.36
CA VAL A 9 17.63 -9.83 -5.37
C VAL A 9 19.14 -9.75 -5.57
N VAL A 10 19.58 -9.88 -6.81
CA VAL A 10 20.99 -9.75 -7.19
C VAL A 10 21.15 -8.58 -8.14
N PHE A 11 22.12 -7.72 -7.83
CA PHE A 11 22.48 -6.58 -8.66
C PHE A 11 23.73 -6.95 -9.45
N THR A 12 23.65 -6.84 -10.77
CA THR A 12 24.75 -7.12 -11.71
C THR A 12 24.95 -5.92 -12.65
N PRO A 13 26.16 -5.70 -13.16
CA PRO A 13 26.47 -4.59 -14.07
C PRO A 13 25.88 -4.77 -15.48
N SER A 14 25.53 -6.01 -15.88
CA SER A 14 25.00 -6.32 -17.20
C SER A 14 23.91 -7.39 -17.17
N LYS A 15 23.13 -7.48 -18.25
CA LYS A 15 22.10 -8.49 -18.46
C LYS A 15 22.72 -9.89 -18.62
N GLU A 16 23.89 -9.96 -19.24
CA GLU A 16 24.66 -11.18 -19.45
C GLU A 16 25.12 -11.76 -18.10
N GLU A 17 25.63 -10.90 -17.21
CA GLU A 17 25.99 -11.31 -15.84
C GLU A 17 24.76 -11.68 -15.01
N ALA A 18 23.61 -11.03 -15.21
CA ALA A 18 22.36 -11.42 -14.56
C ALA A 18 21.95 -12.85 -14.95
N LYS A 19 22.02 -13.20 -16.25
CA LYS A 19 21.74 -14.55 -16.75
C LYS A 19 22.74 -15.58 -16.21
N ALA A 20 24.02 -15.24 -16.19
CA ALA A 20 25.06 -16.12 -15.63
C ALA A 20 24.82 -16.36 -14.13
N THR A 21 24.43 -15.33 -13.40
CA THR A 21 24.09 -15.41 -11.97
C THR A 21 22.85 -16.25 -11.73
N HIS A 22 21.80 -16.11 -12.54
CA HIS A 22 20.60 -16.95 -12.46
C HIS A 22 20.95 -18.44 -12.61
N ALA A 23 21.75 -18.79 -13.62
CA ALA A 23 22.22 -20.17 -13.83
C ALA A 23 23.07 -20.69 -12.66
N PHE A 24 23.95 -19.84 -12.13
CA PHE A 24 24.80 -20.18 -10.99
C PHE A 24 23.99 -20.44 -9.71
N VAL A 25 23.04 -19.56 -9.39
CA VAL A 25 22.14 -19.73 -8.23
C VAL A 25 21.26 -20.96 -8.41
N GLY A 26 20.72 -21.19 -9.61
CA GLY A 26 19.94 -22.38 -9.91
C GLY A 26 20.71 -23.68 -9.64
N LYS A 27 21.99 -23.73 -10.05
CA LYS A 27 22.85 -24.89 -9.78
C LYS A 27 23.10 -25.10 -8.28
N LEU A 28 23.40 -24.04 -7.53
CA LEU A 28 23.64 -24.14 -6.08
C LEU A 28 22.39 -24.59 -5.31
N LEU A 29 21.21 -24.20 -5.77
CA LEU A 29 19.95 -24.63 -5.16
C LEU A 29 19.65 -26.10 -5.48
N ASP A 30 19.98 -26.57 -6.69
CA ASP A 30 19.79 -27.96 -7.09
C ASP A 30 20.59 -28.93 -6.20
N ASP A 31 21.81 -28.55 -5.80
CA ASP A 31 22.65 -29.33 -4.87
C ASP A 31 21.95 -29.62 -3.52
N ILE A 32 20.99 -28.77 -3.12
CA ILE A 32 20.18 -28.93 -1.91
C ILE A 32 18.70 -29.26 -2.20
N LYS A 33 18.40 -29.71 -3.43
CA LYS A 33 17.07 -30.10 -3.91
C LYS A 33 16.04 -28.98 -3.89
N LEU A 34 16.47 -27.75 -4.16
CA LEU A 34 15.61 -26.57 -4.36
C LEU A 34 15.76 -26.05 -5.79
N SER A 35 14.78 -25.28 -6.26
CA SER A 35 14.77 -24.72 -7.62
C SER A 35 14.25 -23.29 -7.64
N ILE A 36 14.75 -22.48 -8.57
CA ILE A 36 14.14 -21.20 -8.94
C ILE A 36 13.40 -21.33 -10.28
N PRO A 37 12.30 -20.60 -10.47
CA PRO A 37 11.63 -20.50 -11.76
C PRO A 37 12.57 -20.05 -12.90
N GLY A 38 12.21 -20.43 -14.13
CA GLY A 38 12.87 -19.96 -15.34
C GLY A 38 12.69 -18.45 -15.58
N LEU A 39 13.32 -17.93 -16.62
CA LEU A 39 13.26 -16.51 -17.01
C LEU A 39 12.22 -16.27 -18.12
N ASP A 40 11.03 -16.85 -17.98
CA ASP A 40 9.91 -16.59 -18.90
C ASP A 40 9.10 -15.35 -18.46
N SER A 41 8.25 -14.82 -19.35
CA SER A 41 7.50 -13.58 -19.10
C SER A 41 6.41 -13.69 -18.04
N GLU A 42 6.01 -14.91 -17.66
CA GLU A 42 5.00 -15.16 -16.63
C GLU A 42 5.61 -15.62 -15.29
N SER A 43 6.93 -15.81 -15.27
CA SER A 43 7.69 -16.27 -14.12
C SER A 43 7.81 -15.18 -13.06
N LYS A 44 7.83 -15.64 -11.81
CA LYS A 44 8.19 -14.81 -10.64
C LYS A 44 9.65 -14.34 -10.68
N THR A 45 10.51 -15.02 -11.44
CA THR A 45 11.92 -14.67 -11.59
C THR A 45 12.12 -13.85 -12.84
N GLN A 46 12.61 -12.62 -12.67
CA GLN A 46 12.71 -11.63 -13.75
C GLN A 46 14.10 -11.00 -13.77
N ILE A 47 14.57 -10.64 -14.96
CA ILE A 47 15.73 -9.75 -15.13
C ILE A 47 15.19 -8.38 -15.49
N LEU A 48 15.36 -7.44 -14.57
CA LEU A 48 14.88 -6.07 -14.67
C LEU A 48 16.04 -5.15 -15.08
N GLY A 49 15.75 -4.22 -15.98
CA GLY A 49 16.65 -3.14 -16.34
C GLY A 49 16.76 -2.08 -15.25
N PRO A 50 17.66 -1.10 -15.41
CA PRO A 50 17.88 -0.06 -14.42
C PRO A 50 16.66 0.83 -14.17
N ASP A 51 15.79 0.99 -15.18
CA ASP A 51 14.58 1.83 -15.13
C ASP A 51 13.30 1.05 -14.77
N ASP A 52 13.39 -0.28 -14.74
CA ASP A 52 12.26 -1.12 -14.42
C ASP A 52 12.00 -1.10 -12.90
N PRO A 53 10.73 -0.98 -12.47
CA PRO A 53 10.38 -1.07 -11.05
C PRO A 53 10.68 -2.48 -10.52
N ILE A 54 11.36 -2.55 -9.37
CA ILE A 54 11.68 -3.82 -8.71
C ILE A 54 10.74 -3.99 -7.52
N ASP A 55 9.88 -5.02 -7.56
CA ASP A 55 9.08 -5.43 -6.41
C ASP A 55 9.92 -6.34 -5.48
N PHE A 56 10.11 -5.93 -4.22
CA PHE A 56 10.81 -6.71 -3.21
C PHE A 56 10.21 -6.46 -1.82
N LEU A 57 9.80 -7.52 -1.12
CA LEU A 57 9.22 -7.45 0.24
C LEU A 57 8.05 -6.46 0.39
N GLY A 58 7.17 -6.42 -0.61
CA GLY A 58 6.01 -5.51 -0.60
C GLY A 58 6.37 -4.03 -0.80
N ARG A 59 7.61 -3.75 -1.21
CA ARG A 59 8.10 -2.42 -1.60
C ARG A 59 8.46 -2.44 -3.06
N GLU A 60 8.19 -1.34 -3.75
CA GLU A 60 8.58 -1.16 -5.14
C GLU A 60 9.77 -0.18 -5.16
N ILE A 61 10.90 -0.61 -5.69
CA ILE A 61 12.10 0.22 -5.83
C ILE A 61 12.10 0.79 -7.25
N VAL A 62 12.19 2.11 -7.36
CA VAL A 62 12.22 2.83 -8.63
C VAL A 62 13.33 3.87 -8.62
N ARG A 63 13.74 4.30 -9.81
CA ARG A 63 14.61 5.46 -9.97
C ARG A 63 13.78 6.68 -10.35
N VAL A 64 14.06 7.82 -9.72
CA VAL A 64 13.31 9.06 -9.93
C VAL A 64 14.25 10.24 -10.21
N GLY A 65 13.72 11.21 -10.95
CA GLY A 65 14.42 12.44 -11.30
C GLY A 65 15.52 12.27 -12.35
N ILE A 66 16.17 13.38 -12.70
CA ILE A 66 17.23 13.42 -13.72
C ILE A 66 18.46 12.62 -13.27
N GLU A 67 18.73 12.61 -11.96
CA GLU A 67 19.87 11.92 -11.35
C GLU A 67 19.65 10.42 -11.12
N GLN A 68 18.47 9.88 -11.49
CA GLN A 68 18.17 8.44 -11.39
C GLN A 68 18.38 7.85 -9.98
N ARG A 69 18.04 8.64 -8.96
CA ARG A 69 18.17 8.24 -7.56
C ARG A 69 17.19 7.11 -7.25
N ALA A 70 17.71 6.02 -6.70
CA ALA A 70 16.89 4.91 -6.23
C ALA A 70 16.10 5.32 -4.99
N VAL A 71 14.79 5.13 -5.05
CA VAL A 71 13.85 5.36 -3.95
C VAL A 71 12.91 4.16 -3.86
N TRP A 72 12.35 3.93 -2.68
CA TRP A 72 11.32 2.92 -2.52
C TRP A 72 9.96 3.60 -2.37
N ARG A 73 8.93 2.98 -2.91
CA ARG A 73 7.55 3.43 -2.89
C ARG A 73 6.61 2.26 -2.59
N VAL A 74 5.38 2.57 -2.23
CA VAL A 74 4.30 1.58 -2.13
C VAL A 74 3.67 1.43 -3.50
N SER A 75 3.63 0.22 -4.05
CA SER A 75 3.06 0.00 -5.37
C SER A 75 1.55 0.32 -5.39
N LYS A 76 1.04 0.80 -6.53
CA LYS A 76 -0.40 1.10 -6.69
C LYS A 76 -1.27 -0.11 -6.38
N LYS A 77 -0.83 -1.30 -6.78
CA LYS A 77 -1.51 -2.58 -6.50
C LYS A 77 -1.59 -2.84 -5.00
N GLN A 78 -0.53 -2.56 -4.25
CA GLN A 78 -0.50 -2.74 -2.81
C GLN A 78 -1.39 -1.73 -2.10
N ILE A 79 -1.38 -0.46 -2.51
CA ILE A 79 -2.31 0.57 -1.98
C ILE A 79 -3.76 0.13 -2.19
N ALA A 80 -4.12 -0.26 -3.42
CA ALA A 80 -5.47 -0.73 -3.74
C ALA A 80 -5.89 -1.96 -2.91
N LYS A 81 -4.95 -2.90 -2.68
CA LYS A 81 -5.17 -4.07 -1.82
C LYS A 81 -5.46 -3.67 -0.37
N ILE A 82 -4.72 -2.70 0.17
CA ILE A 82 -4.92 -2.20 1.54
C ILE A 82 -6.29 -1.50 1.65
N VAL A 83 -6.60 -0.60 0.72
CA VAL A 83 -7.88 0.13 0.69
C VAL A 83 -9.05 -0.85 0.66
N ARG A 84 -9.02 -1.81 -0.27
CA ARG A 84 -10.08 -2.81 -0.39
C ARG A 84 -10.24 -3.63 0.89
N ARG A 85 -9.12 -4.04 1.51
CA ARG A 85 -9.18 -4.78 2.78
C ARG A 85 -9.87 -3.96 3.87
N LEU A 86 -9.54 -2.68 4.02
CA LEU A 86 -10.19 -1.81 5.00
C LEU A 86 -11.69 -1.68 4.70
N GLU A 87 -12.06 -1.47 3.43
CA GLU A 87 -13.46 -1.33 3.02
C GLU A 87 -14.27 -2.62 3.27
N ASP A 88 -13.70 -3.79 3.00
CA ASP A 88 -14.34 -5.09 3.25
C ASP A 88 -14.47 -5.40 4.77
N GLU A 89 -13.46 -5.04 5.57
CA GLU A 89 -13.37 -5.35 7.01
C GLU A 89 -14.28 -4.46 7.88
N TYR A 90 -14.52 -3.22 7.46
CA TYR A 90 -15.25 -2.22 8.24
C TYR A 90 -16.65 -1.91 7.69
N THR A 91 -17.27 -2.83 6.95
CA THR A 91 -18.69 -2.73 6.56
C THR A 91 -19.63 -2.79 7.77
N LEU A 92 -20.83 -2.20 7.68
CA LEU A 92 -21.81 -2.27 8.77
C LEU A 92 -22.12 -3.73 9.14
N GLU A 93 -22.32 -4.59 8.15
CA GLU A 93 -22.60 -6.02 8.35
C GLU A 93 -21.48 -6.72 9.12
N ALA A 94 -20.21 -6.54 8.70
CA ALA A 94 -19.06 -7.14 9.38
C ALA A 94 -18.96 -6.66 10.83
N ARG A 95 -19.12 -5.35 11.08
CA ARG A 95 -18.99 -4.77 12.42
C ARG A 95 -20.12 -5.18 13.35
N LEU A 96 -21.35 -5.29 12.84
CA LEU A 96 -22.48 -5.83 13.62
C LEU A 96 -22.26 -7.29 13.99
N LYS A 97 -21.76 -8.11 13.06
CA LYS A 97 -21.45 -9.52 13.29
C LYS A 97 -20.38 -9.71 14.37
N ASP A 98 -19.40 -8.82 14.41
CA ASP A 98 -18.32 -8.82 15.40
C ASP A 98 -18.74 -8.17 16.74
N GLY A 99 -20.01 -7.77 16.90
CA GLY A 99 -20.54 -7.17 18.12
C GLY A 99 -19.99 -5.77 18.43
N SER A 100 -19.43 -5.09 17.42
CA SER A 100 -18.87 -3.75 17.55
C SER A 100 -19.93 -2.67 17.40
N ASN A 101 -19.73 -1.53 18.06
CA ASN A 101 -20.53 -0.33 17.83
C ASN A 101 -19.80 0.66 16.89
N PHE A 102 -20.44 1.80 16.62
CA PHE A 102 -19.88 2.84 15.76
C PHE A 102 -18.57 3.43 16.31
N GLN A 103 -18.48 3.72 17.61
CA GLN A 103 -17.27 4.27 18.22
C GLN A 103 -16.10 3.30 18.13
N ASP A 104 -16.33 2.02 18.42
CA ASP A 104 -15.33 0.96 18.28
C ASP A 104 -14.82 0.90 16.84
N THR A 105 -15.75 0.93 15.87
CA THR A 105 -15.43 0.90 14.44
C THR A 105 -14.56 2.08 14.01
N ILE A 106 -14.85 3.31 14.48
CA ILE A 106 -14.04 4.50 14.20
C ILE A 106 -12.64 4.39 14.78
N ILE A 107 -12.51 3.84 15.99
CA ILE A 107 -11.20 3.66 16.63
C ILE A 107 -10.39 2.59 15.89
N ASP A 108 -11.02 1.46 15.56
CA ASP A 108 -10.35 0.34 14.93
C ASP A 108 -9.86 0.67 13.52
N VAL A 109 -10.68 1.33 12.69
CA VAL A 109 -10.24 1.73 11.35
C VAL A 109 -9.06 2.70 11.41
N ARG A 110 -9.04 3.62 12.37
CA ARG A 110 -7.92 4.55 12.59
C ARG A 110 -6.67 3.81 13.03
N ASN A 111 -6.79 2.84 13.94
CA ASN A 111 -5.67 2.01 14.38
C ASN A 111 -5.09 1.19 13.23
N SER A 112 -5.93 0.61 12.38
CA SER A 112 -5.50 -0.12 11.19
C SER A 112 -4.75 0.78 10.20
N ILE A 113 -5.25 1.99 9.95
CA ILE A 113 -4.57 2.98 9.11
C ILE A 113 -3.21 3.37 9.71
N ALA A 114 -3.16 3.66 11.02
CA ALA A 114 -1.93 4.01 11.71
C ALA A 114 -0.88 2.89 11.64
N ALA A 115 -1.30 1.63 11.70
CA ALA A 115 -0.41 0.48 11.52
C ALA A 115 0.21 0.46 10.11
N TYR A 116 -0.57 0.73 9.06
CA TYR A 116 -0.04 0.85 7.70
C TYR A 116 0.92 2.04 7.55
N PHE A 117 0.59 3.18 8.13
CA PHE A 117 1.50 4.33 8.13
C PHE A 117 2.82 4.03 8.81
N SER A 118 2.83 3.27 9.91
CA SER A 118 4.05 2.86 10.58
C SER A 118 4.95 1.98 9.68
N ILE A 119 4.35 1.02 8.96
CA ILE A 119 5.07 0.12 8.05
C ILE A 119 5.68 0.86 6.85
N TYR A 120 4.91 1.79 6.27
CA TYR A 120 5.29 2.51 5.05
C TYR A 120 5.87 3.90 5.32
N LYS A 121 6.18 4.24 6.57
CA LYS A 121 6.84 5.48 6.93
C LYS A 121 8.15 5.62 6.14
N GLY A 122 8.29 6.72 5.40
CA GLY A 122 9.46 7.01 4.56
C GLY A 122 9.36 6.53 3.11
N ALA A 123 8.21 5.99 2.68
CA ALA A 123 7.98 5.71 1.26
C ALA A 123 8.01 7.02 0.47
N HIS A 124 8.62 7.02 -0.72
CA HIS A 124 8.65 8.22 -1.56
C HIS A 124 7.24 8.75 -1.88
N ASN A 125 6.28 7.84 -2.09
CA ASN A 125 4.88 8.19 -2.34
C ASN A 125 4.00 8.07 -1.09
N PHE A 126 4.57 8.27 0.12
CA PHE A 126 3.80 8.29 1.35
C PHE A 126 2.60 9.26 1.32
N PRO A 127 2.70 10.49 0.77
CA PRO A 127 1.54 11.39 0.65
C PRO A 127 0.39 10.80 -0.18
N THR A 128 0.72 9.99 -1.20
CA THR A 128 -0.30 9.28 -1.99
C THR A 128 -0.98 8.20 -1.14
N LEU A 129 -0.21 7.39 -0.41
CA LEU A 129 -0.76 6.39 0.52
C LEU A 129 -1.67 7.06 1.55
N ASP A 130 -1.21 8.15 2.15
CA ASP A 130 -1.93 8.93 3.15
C ASP A 130 -3.30 9.41 2.62
N THR A 131 -3.28 10.03 1.45
CA THR A 131 -4.50 10.48 0.76
C THR A 131 -5.50 9.35 0.51
N GLU A 132 -5.00 8.19 0.05
CA GLU A 132 -5.83 7.03 -0.27
C GLU A 132 -6.43 6.39 0.98
N LEU A 133 -5.66 6.22 2.06
CA LEU A 133 -6.16 5.61 3.31
C LEU A 133 -7.12 6.53 4.05
N HIS A 134 -6.87 7.84 4.09
CA HIS A 134 -7.87 8.79 4.59
C HIS A 134 -9.12 8.85 3.70
N GLY A 135 -8.97 8.65 2.38
CA GLY A 135 -10.08 8.47 1.46
C GLY A 135 -10.93 7.25 1.79
N ALA A 136 -10.30 6.11 2.04
CA ALA A 136 -10.97 4.87 2.45
C ALA A 136 -11.72 5.06 3.77
N ASN A 137 -11.09 5.67 4.78
CA ASN A 137 -11.76 5.97 6.06
C ASN A 137 -13.06 6.77 5.87
N ARG A 138 -13.03 7.82 5.04
CA ARG A 138 -14.24 8.63 4.78
C ARG A 138 -15.33 7.81 4.08
N ARG A 139 -14.96 6.98 3.11
CA ARG A 139 -15.91 6.09 2.41
C ARG A 139 -16.54 5.09 3.36
N ILE A 140 -15.74 4.40 4.16
CA ILE A 140 -16.21 3.46 5.19
C ILE A 140 -17.25 4.11 6.11
N ILE A 141 -16.92 5.27 6.68
CA ILE A 141 -17.83 5.98 7.59
C ILE A 141 -19.11 6.36 6.84
N ARG A 142 -18.99 6.96 5.66
CA ARG A 142 -20.13 7.38 4.85
C ARG A 142 -21.04 6.20 4.50
N ASP A 143 -20.47 5.08 4.11
CA ASP A 143 -21.21 3.90 3.68
C ASP A 143 -21.95 3.27 4.88
N ILE A 144 -21.35 3.24 6.09
CA ILE A 144 -22.07 2.86 7.33
C ILE A 144 -23.28 3.76 7.59
N PHE A 145 -23.12 5.09 7.45
CA PHE A 145 -24.24 6.01 7.64
C PHE A 145 -25.32 5.81 6.57
N PHE A 146 -24.95 5.53 5.31
CA PHE A 146 -25.92 5.20 4.26
C PHE A 146 -26.67 3.90 4.58
N ASP A 147 -25.99 2.88 5.07
CA ASP A 147 -26.62 1.61 5.44
C ASP A 147 -27.59 1.78 6.64
N LEU A 148 -27.25 2.67 7.59
CA LEU A 148 -28.07 2.91 8.78
C LEU A 148 -29.29 3.82 8.54
N PHE A 149 -29.11 4.88 7.76
CA PHE A 149 -30.10 5.97 7.65
C PHE A 149 -30.66 6.16 6.23
N GLY A 150 -30.09 5.47 5.25
CA GLY A 150 -30.42 5.62 3.84
C GLY A 150 -29.84 6.89 3.21
N GLU A 151 -29.81 6.94 1.87
CA GLU A 151 -29.27 8.08 1.11
C GLU A 151 -30.02 9.40 1.40
N ASN A 152 -31.32 9.34 1.67
CA ASN A 152 -32.17 10.50 1.95
C ASN A 152 -31.80 11.24 3.25
N ALA A 153 -31.12 10.59 4.20
CA ALA A 153 -30.65 11.26 5.40
C ALA A 153 -29.54 12.27 5.09
N PHE A 154 -28.80 12.07 3.99
CA PHE A 154 -27.68 12.92 3.61
C PHE A 154 -28.06 14.15 2.79
N THR A 155 -29.23 14.13 2.14
CA THR A 155 -29.72 15.31 1.40
C THR A 155 -30.08 16.46 2.33
N ASN A 156 -30.26 16.18 3.62
CA ASN A 156 -30.69 17.14 4.63
C ASN A 156 -29.56 17.65 5.54
N ILE A 157 -28.31 17.19 5.33
CA ILE A 157 -27.16 17.63 6.13
C ILE A 157 -26.21 18.49 5.30
N THR A 158 -25.77 19.60 5.89
CA THR A 158 -24.86 20.56 5.26
C THR A 158 -23.45 20.00 5.12
N LEU A 159 -22.62 20.60 4.27
CA LEU A 159 -21.21 20.23 4.15
C LEU A 159 -20.44 20.34 5.48
N GLU A 160 -20.77 21.31 6.34
CA GLU A 160 -20.15 21.44 7.66
C GLU A 160 -20.51 20.28 8.59
N GLN A 161 -21.76 19.84 8.56
CA GLN A 161 -22.21 18.65 9.30
C GLN A 161 -21.54 17.39 8.77
N GLN A 162 -21.35 17.29 7.45
CA GLN A 162 -20.59 16.20 6.83
C GLN A 162 -19.11 16.21 7.24
N LYS A 163 -18.49 17.40 7.35
CA LYS A 163 -17.13 17.56 7.87
C LYS A 163 -17.07 17.12 9.34
N PHE A 164 -18.03 17.53 10.15
CA PHE A 164 -18.14 17.13 11.56
C PHE A 164 -18.25 15.61 11.74
N LEU A 165 -19.02 14.94 10.87
CA LEU A 165 -19.17 13.48 10.87
C LEU A 165 -17.97 12.74 10.24
N GLY A 166 -17.00 13.46 9.66
CA GLY A 166 -15.80 12.86 9.07
C GLY A 166 -16.03 12.13 7.75
N ILE A 167 -17.09 12.48 7.01
CA ILE A 167 -17.49 11.82 5.74
C ILE A 167 -17.10 12.63 4.50
N SER A 168 -16.93 13.95 4.62
CA SER A 168 -16.43 14.80 3.53
C SER A 168 -14.94 15.06 3.68
N ARG A 169 -14.28 15.51 2.59
CA ARG A 169 -12.92 16.05 2.71
C ARG A 169 -12.96 17.25 3.66
N ILE A 170 -12.14 17.19 4.71
CA ILE A 170 -11.62 18.39 5.34
C ILE A 170 -10.54 18.82 4.35
N ASP A 171 -10.76 19.92 3.64
CA ASP A 171 -9.63 20.64 3.07
C ASP A 171 -8.78 21.01 4.28
N LEU A 172 -7.72 20.23 4.53
CA LEU A 172 -6.65 20.71 5.37
C LEU A 172 -6.08 21.86 4.56
N ASP A 173 -6.40 23.09 4.96
CA ASP A 173 -5.71 24.26 4.45
C ASP A 173 -4.21 23.96 4.47
N GLU A 174 -3.54 24.28 3.37
CA GLU A 174 -2.11 24.10 3.15
C GLU A 174 -1.22 24.94 4.10
N THR A 175 -1.71 25.31 5.29
CA THR A 175 -1.08 26.26 6.20
C THR A 175 -0.37 25.66 7.43
N ASP A 176 -0.45 24.35 7.68
CA ASP A 176 0.27 23.71 8.82
C ASP A 176 1.58 23.00 8.42
N HIS A 177 2.21 23.46 7.33
CA HIS A 177 3.60 23.16 7.01
C HIS A 177 4.49 24.41 7.10
N GLU A 178 4.33 25.20 8.15
CA GLU A 178 5.43 25.99 8.70
C GLU A 178 5.84 25.39 10.05
N PHE A 179 7.16 25.25 10.22
CA PHE A 179 7.88 24.75 11.40
C PHE A 179 7.92 23.22 11.58
N ILE A 180 9.00 22.61 11.09
CA ILE A 180 10.15 22.21 11.92
C ILE A 180 11.40 22.28 11.05
N ALA A 181 12.43 22.92 11.61
CA ALA A 181 13.72 23.26 11.04
C ALA A 181 14.59 22.06 10.62
#